data_AF-A0AAW2QHA2-F1
#
_entry.id   AF-A0AAW2QHA2-F1
#
_cell.length_a   1.000
_cell.length_b   1.000
_cell.length_c   1.000
_cell.angle_alpha   90.00
_cell.angle_beta   90.00
_cell.angle_gamma   90.00
#
_symmetry.space_group_name_H-M   'P 1'
#
loop_
_entity.id
_entity.type
_entity.pdbx_description
1 polymer ?
#
loop_
_entity_poly.entity_id
_entity_poly.type
_entity_poly.pdbx_seq_one_letter_code
_entity_poly.pdbx_strand_id
1 'polypeptide(L)'
;MIENEVPTTYHITLSEGDSVEEEDVGIAPPELEEGVKTTVDELKEINLGDVENPQPIYISALLTDDEEKTYVELLREFKDIFVW
;
A
#
# COMPACT_ATOMS: atom_id res chain seq x y z
N MET A 1 -0.43 15.61 43.27
CA MET A 1 -1.39 14.50 43.14
C MET A 1 -1.15 13.92 41.76
N ILE A 2 -0.80 12.65 41.67
CA ILE A 2 -0.47 11.99 40.40
C ILE A 2 -1.74 11.29 39.96
N GLU A 3 -2.22 11.63 38.76
CA GLU A 3 -3.44 11.07 38.17
C GLU A 3 -3.05 9.70 37.64
N ASN A 4 -3.42 8.65 38.37
CA ASN A 4 -3.21 7.28 37.92
C ASN A 4 -4.26 6.98 36.84
N GLU A 5 -3.86 7.09 35.58
CA GLU A 5 -4.62 6.56 34.45
C GLU A 5 -4.67 5.03 34.58
N VAL A 6 -5.87 4.49 34.84
CA VAL A 6 -6.09 3.05 34.88
C VAL A 6 -6.32 2.60 33.43
N PRO A 7 -5.45 1.78 32.82
CA PRO A 7 -5.69 1.27 31.48
C PRO A 7 -6.83 0.26 31.56
N THR A 8 -8.01 0.66 31.11
CA THR A 8 -9.15 -0.26 31.00
C THR A 8 -8.86 -1.19 29.83
N THR A 9 -8.45 -2.42 30.14
CA THR A 9 -8.23 -3.46 29.13
C THR A 9 -9.58 -4.06 28.75
N TYR A 10 -9.98 -3.87 27.49
CA TYR A 10 -11.17 -4.50 26.93
C TYR A 10 -10.89 -5.98 26.67
N HIS A 11 -11.30 -6.84 27.60
CA HIS A 11 -11.31 -8.28 27.37
C HIS A 11 -12.60 -8.68 26.68
N ILE A 12 -12.51 -9.13 25.43
CA ILE A 12 -13.62 -9.71 24.69
C ILE A 12 -13.63 -11.21 25.00
N THR A 13 -14.54 -11.66 25.87
CA THR A 13 -14.82 -13.07 26.09
C THR A 13 -15.82 -13.54 25.04
N LEU A 14 -15.38 -14.42 24.12
CA LEU A 14 -16.29 -15.15 23.24
C LEU A 14 -17.10 -16.13 24.09
N SER A 15 -18.43 -15.95 24.12
CA SER A 15 -19.34 -16.95 24.67
C SER A 15 -19.43 -18.12 23.68
N GLU A 16 -18.90 -19.27 24.09
CA GLU A 16 -19.08 -20.54 23.37
C GLU A 16 -20.54 -20.97 23.52
N GLY A 17 -21.35 -20.59 22.54
CA GLY A 17 -22.80 -20.71 22.63
C GLY A 17 -23.51 -20.14 21.42
N ASP A 18 -23.06 -20.51 20.22
CA ASP A 18 -23.92 -20.55 19.05
C ASP A 18 -23.49 -21.78 18.25
N SER A 19 -24.43 -22.70 18.04
CA SER A 19 -24.24 -23.83 17.16
C SER A 19 -23.87 -23.29 15.79
N VAL A 20 -22.63 -23.49 15.38
CA VAL A 20 -22.22 -23.32 13.98
C VAL A 20 -23.02 -24.37 13.21
N GLU A 21 -24.19 -23.98 12.71
CA GLU A 21 -24.72 -24.62 11.53
C GLU A 21 -23.62 -24.41 10.49
N GLU A 22 -23.05 -25.51 10.02
CA GLU A 22 -22.07 -25.54 8.94
C GLU A 22 -22.81 -25.02 7.69
N GLU A 23 -23.01 -23.71 7.60
CA GLU A 23 -23.38 -23.03 6.39
C GLU A 23 -22.25 -23.37 5.43
N ASP A 24 -22.54 -24.26 4.48
CA ASP A 24 -21.66 -24.66 3.39
C ASP A 24 -21.26 -23.37 2.66
N VAL A 25 -20.21 -22.72 3.14
CA VAL A 25 -19.54 -21.62 2.46
C VAL A 25 -18.86 -22.28 1.27
N GLY A 26 -19.66 -22.51 0.23
CA GLY A 26 -19.19 -23.05 -1.04
C GLY A 26 -17.98 -22.23 -1.47
N ILE A 27 -16.94 -22.93 -1.91
CA ILE A 27 -15.73 -22.31 -2.44
C ILE A 27 -16.16 -21.24 -3.45
N ALA A 28 -15.67 -20.02 -3.27
CA ALA A 28 -15.96 -18.91 -4.16
C ALA A 28 -15.66 -19.32 -5.61
N PRO A 29 -16.50 -18.94 -6.59
CA PRO A 29 -16.27 -19.30 -7.98
C PRO A 29 -14.85 -18.91 -8.43
N PRO A 30 -14.12 -19.78 -9.15
CA PRO A 30 -12.74 -19.53 -9.58
C PRO A 30 -12.63 -18.32 -10.51
N GLU A 31 -13.74 -17.84 -11.09
CA GLU A 31 -13.76 -16.60 -11.86
C GLU A 31 -13.46 -15.35 -11.00
N LEU A 32 -13.62 -15.42 -9.67
CA LEU A 32 -13.20 -14.37 -8.74
C LEU A 32 -11.72 -14.47 -8.36
N GLU A 33 -11.05 -15.58 -8.71
CA GLU A 33 -9.58 -15.72 -8.65
C GLU A 33 -8.90 -15.13 -9.90
N GLU A 34 -9.63 -14.41 -10.76
CA GLU A 34 -9.01 -13.52 -11.75
C GLU A 34 -8.31 -12.38 -10.98
N GLY A 35 -7.17 -12.73 -10.38
CA GLY A 35 -6.27 -11.82 -9.70
C GLY A 35 -6.01 -10.66 -10.65
N VAL A 36 -6.03 -9.45 -10.10
CA VAL A 36 -5.85 -8.18 -10.83
C VAL A 36 -4.93 -8.42 -12.02
N LYS A 37 -5.52 -8.48 -13.22
CA LYS A 37 -4.80 -8.71 -14.46
C LYS A 37 -3.79 -7.58 -14.54
N THR A 38 -2.55 -7.91 -14.21
CA THR A 38 -1.54 -6.91 -13.90
C THR A 38 -1.12 -6.33 -15.24
N THR A 39 -1.77 -5.24 -15.66
CA THR A 39 -1.24 -4.38 -16.71
C THR A 39 -0.07 -3.64 -16.09
N VAL A 40 1.06 -4.36 -15.97
CA VAL A 40 2.32 -3.76 -15.56
C VAL A 40 2.79 -2.98 -16.77
N ASP A 41 2.60 -1.66 -16.73
CA ASP A 41 3.27 -0.77 -17.66
C ASP A 41 4.78 -0.97 -17.52
N GLU A 42 5.51 -0.89 -18.63
CA GLU A 42 6.97 -0.83 -18.55
C GLU A 42 7.36 0.35 -17.65
N LEU A 43 8.31 0.16 -16.74
CA LEU A 43 8.73 1.18 -15.79
C LEU A 43 10.16 1.63 -16.08
N LYS A 44 10.42 2.91 -15.84
CA LYS A 44 11.72 3.56 -15.92
C LYS A 44 12.17 3.97 -14.51
N GLU A 45 13.40 3.64 -14.17
CA GLU A 45 14.03 4.09 -12.92
C GLU A 45 14.58 5.51 -13.07
N ILE A 46 14.31 6.36 -12.08
CA ILE A 46 14.93 7.68 -11.95
C ILE A 46 15.44 7.86 -10.51
N ASN A 47 16.56 8.56 -10.36
CA ASN A 47 17.12 8.89 -9.06
C ASN A 47 16.67 10.31 -8.63
N LEU A 48 15.94 10.44 -7.52
CA LEU A 48 15.60 11.75 -6.92
C LEU A 48 16.67 12.23 -5.92
N GLY A 49 17.54 11.34 -5.47
CA GLY A 49 18.62 11.61 -4.54
C GLY A 49 19.92 12.01 -5.23
N ASP A 50 20.97 12.21 -4.43
CA ASP A 50 22.31 12.54 -4.89
C ASP A 50 23.11 11.28 -5.27
N VAL A 51 24.31 11.44 -5.80
CA VAL A 51 25.18 10.30 -6.17
C VAL A 51 25.61 9.49 -4.94
N GLU A 52 25.81 10.14 -3.80
CA GLU A 52 26.23 9.50 -2.55
C GLU A 52 25.06 8.89 -1.77
N ASN A 53 23.86 9.44 -1.94
CA ASN A 53 22.62 8.95 -1.33
C ASN A 53 21.54 8.83 -2.40
N PRO A 54 21.63 7.83 -3.28
CA PRO A 54 20.66 7.64 -4.35
C PRO A 54 19.32 7.23 -3.75
N GLN A 55 18.26 7.79 -4.30
CA GLN A 55 16.89 7.50 -3.94
C GLN A 55 16.11 7.14 -5.22
N PRO A 56 16.24 5.88 -5.68
CA PRO A 56 15.64 5.42 -6.91
C PRO A 56 14.12 5.26 -6.77
N ILE A 57 13.39 5.71 -7.78
CA ILE A 57 11.95 5.48 -7.95
C ILE A 57 11.64 5.04 -9.36
N TYR A 58 10.46 4.45 -9.52
CA TYR A 58 9.97 3.96 -10.80
C TYR A 58 8.80 4.81 -11.28
N ILE A 59 8.87 5.25 -12.52
CA ILE A 59 7.80 5.96 -13.23
C ILE A 59 7.43 5.18 -14.49
N SER A 60 6.26 5.41 -15.08
CA SER A 60 5.87 4.70 -16.31
C SER A 60 6.79 5.09 -17.48
N ALA A 61 7.31 4.10 -18.19
CA ALA A 61 8.09 4.27 -19.42
C ALA A 61 7.22 4.64 -20.63
N LEU A 62 5.89 4.61 -20.47
CA LEU A 62 4.92 4.99 -21.51
C LEU A 62 4.63 6.50 -21.52
N LEU A 63 5.19 7.27 -20.57
CA LEU A 63 5.06 8.72 -20.55
C LEU A 63 5.75 9.34 -21.78
N THR A 64 5.13 10.37 -22.35
CA THR A 64 5.79 11.21 -23.34
C THR A 64 6.92 12.02 -22.68
N ASP A 65 7.88 12.52 -23.47
CA ASP A 65 9.01 13.29 -22.94
C ASP A 65 8.55 14.53 -22.12
N ASP A 66 7.48 15.19 -22.57
CA ASP A 66 6.91 16.36 -21.89
C ASP A 66 6.24 15.99 -20.55
N GLU A 67 5.51 14.87 -20.52
CA GLU A 67 4.88 14.34 -19.31
C GLU A 67 5.93 13.84 -18.31
N GLU A 68 6.94 13.09 -18.78
CA GLU A 68 8.05 12.62 -17.95
C GLU A 68 8.71 13.81 -17.26
N LYS A 69 9.08 14.85 -18.02
CA LYS A 69 9.72 16.04 -17.47
C LYS A 69 8.88 16.71 -16.40
N THR A 70 7.60 16.96 -16.71
CA THR A 70 6.66 17.60 -15.77
C THR A 70 6.48 16.77 -14.51
N TYR A 71 6.40 15.44 -14.66
CA TYR A 71 6.24 14.51 -13.56
C TYR A 71 7.49 14.43 -12.68
N VAL A 72 8.69 14.40 -13.28
CA VAL A 72 9.96 14.43 -12.54
C VAL A 72 10.13 15.76 -11.78
N GLU A 73 9.75 16.89 -12.37
CA GLU A 73 9.76 18.19 -11.70
C GLU A 73 8.84 18.18 -10.46
N LEU A 74 7.62 17.65 -10.60
CA LEU A 74 6.68 17.48 -9.49
C LEU A 74 7.27 16.59 -8.38
N LEU A 75 7.83 15.44 -8.74
CA LEU A 75 8.42 14.50 -7.77
C LEU A 75 9.59 15.13 -7.00
N ARG A 76 10.38 15.99 -7.64
CA ARG A 76 11.46 16.73 -6.99
C ARG A 76 10.95 17.81 -6.04
N GLU A 77 9.87 18.51 -6.39
CA GLU A 77 9.22 19.48 -5.50
C GLU A 77 8.71 18.82 -4.21
N PHE A 78 8.21 17.59 -4.32
CA PHE A 78 7.67 16.81 -3.21
C PHE A 78 8.62 15.75 -2.66
N LYS A 79 9.94 15.89 -2.86
CA LYS A 79 10.93 14.90 -2.43
C LYS A 79 10.82 14.56 -0.94
N ASP A 80 10.51 15.54 -0.10
CA ASP A 80 10.42 15.40 1.35
C ASP A 80 9.21 14.57 1.84
N ILE A 81 8.23 14.29 0.97
CA ILE A 81 7.07 13.44 1.30
C ILE A 81 7.46 11.96 1.30
N PHE A 82 8.47 11.61 0.52
CA PHE A 82 8.99 10.25 0.48
C PHE A 82 9.91 10.08 1.69
N VAL A 83 9.33 9.60 2.80
CA VAL A 83 10.07 9.24 4.02
C VAL A 83 10.92 8.00 3.70
N TRP A 84 12.16 8.22 3.27
CA TRP A 84 13.14 7.22 2.85
C TRP A 84 14.16 6.87 3.92
#